data_AF-A0A256XAN6-F1
#
_entry.id   AF-A0A256XAN6-F1
#
_cell.length_a   1.000
_cell.length_b   1.000
_cell.length_c   1.000
_cell.angle_alpha   90.00
_cell.angle_beta   90.00
_cell.angle_gamma   90.00
#
_symmetry.space_group_name_H-M   'P 1'
#
loop_
_entity.id
_entity.type
_entity.pdbx_description
1 polymer ?
#
loop_
_entity_poly.entity_id
_entity_poly.type
_entity_poly.pdbx_seq_one_letter_code
_entity_poly.pdbx_strand_id
1 'polypeptide(L)'
;LKVGKDYGFNVEKRSRYLVFLLEKYNWDTFKAIDVLAKHLNVKPENFSFAGIKDKRAITIQRVSVWRVRPEDLLNVKINGLYIRGCWYSDNKVSIGDLWGNRFRITIRKINLDQNETQHRVKRVLSEIKEIGGVPNFFGFQRFGTKRPMNHIIGKYIVKGQFRDAVIKFLTETAPYEDEKTKEARLTLREDLDFKKAAEIFPDYLWYEKRMLKFLANHPKSYISALRLI
;
A
#
# COMPACT_ATOMS: atom_id res chain seq x y z
N LEU A 1 14.52 11.69 -9.71
CA LEU A 1 14.92 11.86 -8.29
C LEU A 1 15.93 10.78 -7.93
N LYS A 2 16.99 11.12 -7.18
CA LYS A 2 18.06 10.22 -6.75
C LYS A 2 18.21 10.37 -5.24
N VAL A 3 18.23 9.24 -4.54
CA VAL A 3 18.47 9.19 -3.09
C VAL A 3 19.85 9.78 -2.77
N GLY A 4 19.91 10.58 -1.70
CA GLY A 4 21.10 11.26 -1.20
C GLY A 4 21.53 12.47 -2.02
N LYS A 5 20.80 12.83 -3.09
CA LYS A 5 21.07 14.03 -3.86
C LYS A 5 20.25 15.19 -3.31
N ASP A 6 20.91 16.30 -3.01
CA ASP A 6 20.24 17.57 -2.75
C ASP A 6 19.95 18.30 -4.07
N TYR A 7 18.77 18.90 -4.14
CA TYR A 7 18.20 19.54 -5.33
C TYR A 7 18.07 21.06 -5.18
N GLY A 8 18.47 21.60 -4.02
CA GLY A 8 18.37 23.02 -3.71
C GLY A 8 16.94 23.46 -3.37
N PHE A 9 16.84 24.71 -2.94
CA PHE A 9 15.60 25.35 -2.52
C PHE A 9 15.36 26.55 -3.43
N ASN A 10 14.27 26.53 -4.21
CA ASN A 10 13.91 27.64 -5.09
C ASN A 10 12.54 28.17 -4.67
N VAL A 11 12.53 29.28 -3.95
CA VAL A 11 11.34 29.81 -3.27
C VAL A 11 11.03 31.25 -3.67
N GLU A 12 11.49 31.67 -4.84
CA GLU A 12 11.48 33.07 -5.31
C GLU A 12 10.07 33.68 -5.41
N LYS A 13 9.07 32.90 -5.82
CA LYS A 13 7.68 33.35 -5.91
C LYS A 13 6.77 32.51 -5.02
N ARG A 14 6.20 33.13 -3.99
CA ARG A 14 5.25 32.48 -3.09
C ARG A 14 4.01 32.01 -3.85
N SER A 15 3.55 30.80 -3.53
CA SER A 15 2.29 30.24 -4.04
C SER A 15 1.58 29.42 -2.96
N ARG A 16 0.44 28.81 -3.32
CA ARG A 16 -0.48 28.09 -2.41
C ARG A 16 0.12 26.81 -1.85
N TYR A 17 0.93 26.11 -2.63
CA TYR A 17 1.55 24.86 -2.23
C TYR A 17 3.05 25.00 -2.15
N LEU A 18 3.63 24.46 -1.08
CA LEU A 18 5.05 24.17 -1.01
C LEU A 18 5.24 22.72 -1.46
N VAL A 19 5.89 22.54 -2.60
CA VAL A 19 6.31 21.22 -3.09
C VAL A 19 7.71 20.94 -2.55
N PHE A 20 7.95 19.73 -2.10
CA PHE A 20 9.24 19.32 -1.57
C PHE A 20 9.57 17.87 -1.92
N LEU A 21 10.86 17.57 -1.84
CA LEU A 21 11.41 16.24 -2.06
C LEU A 21 11.61 15.57 -0.70
N LEU A 22 10.73 14.65 -0.35
CA LEU A 22 10.83 13.85 0.85
C LEU A 22 11.64 12.60 0.56
N GLU A 23 12.83 12.52 1.15
CA GLU A 23 13.57 11.28 1.29
C GLU A 23 13.26 10.66 2.65
N LYS A 24 12.92 9.37 2.65
CA LYS A 24 12.54 8.64 3.85
C LYS A 24 13.27 7.29 3.93
N TYR A 25 13.71 6.92 5.12
CA TYR A 25 14.37 5.66 5.44
C TYR A 25 13.56 4.87 6.47
N ASN A 26 13.10 3.67 6.09
CA ASN A 26 12.30 2.79 6.95
C ASN A 26 10.96 3.38 7.44
N TRP A 27 10.38 4.29 6.65
CA TRP A 27 9.15 5.01 6.99
C TRP A 27 7.99 4.64 6.06
N ASP A 28 6.82 4.41 6.66
CA ASP A 28 5.56 4.41 5.93
C ASP A 28 5.20 5.84 5.50
N THR A 29 4.59 6.00 4.32
CA THR A 29 4.33 7.33 3.74
C THR A 29 3.30 8.11 4.57
N PHE A 30 2.23 7.46 5.03
CA PHE A 30 1.20 8.12 5.84
C PHE A 30 1.75 8.49 7.21
N LYS A 31 2.48 7.56 7.86
CA LYS A 31 3.12 7.86 9.14
C LYS A 31 4.13 9.01 9.06
N ALA A 32 4.89 9.10 7.97
CA ALA A 32 5.80 10.23 7.76
C ALA A 32 5.03 11.55 7.64
N ILE A 33 3.93 11.56 6.89
CA ILE A 33 3.05 12.72 6.76
C ILE A 33 2.44 13.12 8.10
N ASP A 34 1.94 12.18 8.89
CA ASP A 34 1.35 12.46 10.21
C ASP A 34 2.35 13.17 11.13
N VAL A 35 3.60 12.72 11.15
CA VAL A 35 4.64 13.32 11.99
C VAL A 35 5.06 14.69 11.46
N LEU A 36 5.18 14.85 10.13
CA LEU A 36 5.46 16.15 9.50
C LEU A 36 4.34 17.15 9.78
N ALA A 37 3.08 16.73 9.66
CA ALA A 37 1.91 17.55 9.91
C ALA A 37 1.88 18.06 11.36
N LYS A 38 2.19 17.19 12.32
CA LYS A 38 2.32 17.57 13.74
C LYS A 38 3.42 18.61 13.96
N HIS A 39 4.61 18.42 13.38
CA HIS A 39 5.71 19.38 13.52
C HIS A 39 5.40 20.74 12.89
N LEU A 40 4.65 20.75 11.78
CA LEU A 40 4.28 21.96 11.05
C LEU A 40 2.98 22.60 11.56
N ASN A 41 2.34 22.02 12.58
CA ASN A 41 1.03 22.44 13.10
C ASN A 41 -0.04 22.59 12.01
N VAL A 42 -0.11 21.62 11.10
CA VAL A 42 -1.12 21.54 10.05
C VAL A 42 -1.80 20.17 10.08
N LYS A 43 -2.92 20.04 9.35
CA LYS A 43 -3.61 18.76 9.26
C LYS A 43 -2.97 17.85 8.19
N PRO A 44 -2.92 16.51 8.38
CA PRO A 44 -2.37 15.58 7.39
C PRO A 44 -3.00 15.70 6.00
N GLU A 45 -4.28 16.08 5.90
CA GLU A 45 -5.03 16.25 4.65
C GLU A 45 -4.51 17.43 3.80
N ASN A 46 -3.74 18.34 4.40
CA ASN A 46 -3.07 19.41 3.66
C ASN A 46 -1.88 18.90 2.85
N PHE A 47 -1.42 17.66 3.10
CA PHE A 47 -0.37 17.02 2.32
C PHE A 47 -0.95 16.23 1.16
N SER A 48 -0.20 16.18 0.06
CA SER A 48 -0.52 15.35 -1.08
C SER A 48 0.75 14.86 -1.78
N PHE A 49 0.68 13.70 -2.44
CA PHE A 49 1.82 13.02 -3.02
C PHE A 49 1.39 12.16 -4.21
N ALA A 50 2.34 11.86 -5.10
CA ALA A 50 2.03 11.21 -6.37
C ALA A 50 1.74 9.71 -6.25
N GLY A 51 2.29 9.06 -5.22
CA GLY A 51 2.04 7.66 -4.90
C GLY A 51 2.84 7.20 -3.69
N ILE A 52 2.40 6.11 -3.08
CA ILE A 52 3.04 5.50 -1.91
C ILE A 52 4.36 4.83 -2.34
N LYS A 53 5.37 4.89 -1.48
CA LYS A 53 6.64 4.17 -1.65
C LYS A 53 6.86 3.21 -0.48
N ASP A 54 7.59 2.13 -0.75
CA ASP A 54 7.87 1.07 0.22
C ASP A 54 8.39 1.60 1.56
N LYS A 55 7.90 1.01 2.66
CA LYS A 55 8.38 1.33 4.01
C LYS A 55 9.82 0.89 4.19
N ARG A 56 10.13 -0.39 3.90
CA ARG A 56 11.44 -1.01 4.15
C ARG A 56 12.43 -0.69 3.01
N ALA A 57 12.68 0.58 2.77
CA ALA A 57 13.59 1.08 1.74
C ALA A 57 14.09 2.49 2.10
N ILE A 58 15.07 2.98 1.33
CA ILE A 58 15.33 4.42 1.21
C ILE A 58 14.61 4.90 -0.05
N THR A 59 13.66 5.81 0.09
CA THR A 59 12.82 6.27 -1.01
C THR A 59 12.78 7.78 -1.05
N ILE A 60 12.79 8.37 -2.25
CA ILE A 60 12.63 9.82 -2.45
C ILE A 60 11.43 10.08 -3.35
N GLN A 61 10.55 11.00 -2.95
CA GLN A 61 9.33 11.33 -3.69
C GLN A 61 8.99 12.81 -3.59
N ARG A 62 8.17 13.30 -4.53
CA ARG A 62 7.55 14.63 -4.42
C ARG A 62 6.36 14.56 -3.48
N VAL A 63 6.27 15.54 -2.61
CA VAL A 63 5.15 15.81 -1.72
C VAL A 63 4.82 17.29 -1.85
N SER A 64 3.56 17.66 -1.69
CA SER A 64 3.12 19.05 -1.57
C SER A 64 2.38 19.24 -0.28
N VAL A 65 2.49 20.43 0.31
CA VAL A 65 1.74 20.84 1.49
C VAL A 65 1.15 22.23 1.28
N TRP A 66 -0.11 22.40 1.69
CA TRP A 66 -0.83 23.67 1.54
C TRP A 66 -0.39 24.71 2.58
N ARG A 67 -0.05 25.92 2.13
CA ARG A 67 0.23 27.12 2.94
C ARG A 67 1.31 26.98 4.03
N VAL A 68 2.31 26.14 3.83
CA VAL A 68 3.50 26.06 4.71
C VAL A 68 4.65 26.88 4.11
N ARG A 69 5.42 27.57 4.96
CA ARG A 69 6.61 28.29 4.50
C ARG A 69 7.83 27.34 4.45
N PRO A 70 8.75 27.53 3.50
CA PRO A 70 9.98 26.74 3.39
C PRO A 70 10.75 26.65 4.70
N GLU A 71 10.88 27.76 5.43
CA GLU A 71 11.68 27.83 6.66
C GLU A 71 11.12 26.89 7.74
N ASP A 72 9.79 26.86 7.88
CA ASP A 72 9.11 25.96 8.82
C ASP A 72 9.39 24.48 8.47
N LEU A 73 9.38 24.13 7.17
CA LEU A 73 9.69 22.78 6.68
C LEU A 73 11.16 22.40 6.86
N LEU A 74 12.09 23.32 6.60
CA LEU A 74 13.53 23.06 6.67
C LEU A 74 14.05 22.92 8.12
N ASN A 75 13.33 23.51 9.06
CA ASN A 75 13.59 23.37 10.49
C ASN A 75 13.17 22.00 11.05
N VAL A 76 12.39 21.21 10.31
CA VAL A 76 11.98 19.87 10.75
C VAL A 76 13.18 18.93 10.79
N LYS A 77 13.46 18.37 11.98
CA LYS A 77 14.49 17.35 12.20
C LYS A 77 13.85 16.08 12.75
N ILE A 78 13.63 15.11 11.88
CA ILE A 78 13.07 13.80 12.24
C ILE A 78 14.02 12.72 11.72
N ASN A 79 14.43 11.80 12.59
CA ASN A 79 15.35 10.73 12.20
C ASN A 79 14.79 9.90 11.03
N GLY A 80 15.59 9.73 9.99
CA GLY A 80 15.21 8.99 8.78
C GLY A 80 14.29 9.74 7.82
N LEU A 81 13.98 11.02 8.04
CA LEU A 81 13.29 11.89 7.07
C LEU A 81 14.22 13.05 6.69
N TYR A 82 14.35 13.30 5.38
CA TYR A 82 15.21 14.35 4.85
C TYR A 82 14.48 15.14 3.77
N ILE A 83 14.51 16.46 3.89
CA ILE A 83 14.00 17.38 2.86
C ILE A 83 15.14 17.70 1.92
N ARG A 84 15.08 17.16 0.70
CA ARG A 84 16.16 17.24 -0.32
C ARG A 84 16.02 18.41 -1.27
N GLY A 85 14.96 19.19 -1.14
CA GLY A 85 14.67 20.38 -1.95
C GLY A 85 13.22 20.79 -1.80
N CYS A 86 12.91 22.06 -2.03
CA CYS A 86 11.55 22.57 -2.03
C CYS A 86 11.38 23.80 -2.93
N TRP A 87 10.16 24.02 -3.40
CA TRP A 87 9.76 25.15 -4.22
C TRP A 87 8.25 25.40 -4.11
N TYR A 88 7.83 26.62 -4.44
CA TYR A 88 6.41 26.95 -4.48
C TYR A 88 5.76 26.53 -5.81
N SER A 89 4.48 26.16 -5.75
CA SER A 89 3.65 25.77 -6.91
C SER A 89 2.20 26.16 -6.71
N ASP A 90 1.53 26.57 -7.80
CA ASP A 90 0.08 26.82 -7.80
C ASP A 90 -0.74 25.53 -7.71
N ASN A 91 -0.13 24.41 -8.11
CA ASN A 91 -0.74 23.08 -8.14
C ASN A 91 -0.14 22.17 -7.06
N LYS A 92 -1.02 21.41 -6.39
CA LYS A 92 -0.60 20.30 -5.53
C LYS A 92 -0.07 19.14 -6.37
N VAL A 93 0.78 18.33 -5.76
CA VAL A 93 1.13 17.00 -6.30
C VAL A 93 -0.06 16.08 -6.07
N SER A 94 -0.60 15.46 -7.11
CA SER A 94 -1.76 14.57 -7.07
C SER A 94 -1.38 13.12 -7.37
N ILE A 95 -2.22 12.18 -6.94
CA ILE A 95 -2.06 10.75 -7.28
C ILE A 95 -1.99 10.61 -8.79
N GLY A 96 -0.94 9.96 -9.29
CA GLY A 96 -0.69 9.82 -10.73
C GLY A 96 0.32 10.82 -11.31
N ASP A 97 0.76 11.83 -10.55
CA ASP A 97 1.79 12.81 -10.97
C ASP A 97 3.22 12.22 -10.93
N LEU A 98 3.36 10.99 -11.41
CA LEU A 98 4.64 10.32 -11.65
C LEU A 98 4.56 9.47 -12.92
N TRP A 99 5.67 9.43 -13.66
CA TRP A 99 5.82 8.49 -14.77
C TRP A 99 6.12 7.07 -14.28
N GLY A 100 6.87 6.95 -13.18
CA GLY A 100 7.30 5.66 -12.64
C GLY A 100 8.33 5.80 -11.53
N ASN A 101 8.98 4.69 -11.19
CA ASN A 101 10.00 4.61 -10.15
C ASN A 101 11.30 4.07 -10.72
N ARG A 102 12.42 4.64 -10.26
CA ARG A 102 13.75 4.09 -10.51
C ARG A 102 14.20 3.31 -9.29
N PHE A 103 14.51 2.04 -9.48
CA PHE A 103 14.94 1.16 -8.40
C PHE A 103 16.46 0.95 -8.43
N ARG A 104 17.05 0.83 -7.24
CA ARG A 104 18.39 0.28 -7.03
C ARG A 104 18.25 -0.78 -5.95
N ILE A 105 18.40 -2.04 -6.33
CA ILE A 105 18.18 -3.20 -5.46
C ILE A 105 19.53 -3.89 -5.25
N THR A 106 19.81 -4.27 -4.00
CA THR A 106 20.99 -5.09 -3.66
C THR A 106 20.51 -6.45 -3.22
N ILE A 107 20.84 -7.47 -4.01
CA ILE A 107 20.62 -8.88 -3.65
C ILE A 107 21.82 -9.35 -2.82
N ARG A 108 21.56 -10.01 -1.69
CA ARG A 108 22.59 -10.48 -0.74
C ARG A 108 22.41 -11.97 -0.49
N LYS A 109 23.42 -12.60 0.14
CA LYS A 109 23.44 -14.05 0.47
C LYS A 109 23.27 -14.93 -0.77
N ILE A 110 24.05 -14.63 -1.81
CA ILE A 110 24.07 -15.42 -3.05
C ILE A 110 24.95 -16.65 -2.80
N ASN A 111 24.37 -17.85 -2.94
CA ASN A 111 25.06 -19.12 -2.74
C ASN A 111 25.69 -19.63 -4.05
N LEU A 112 26.46 -18.78 -4.71
CA LEU A 112 27.20 -19.04 -5.95
C LEU A 112 28.49 -18.24 -5.88
N ASP A 113 29.54 -18.71 -6.57
CA ASP A 113 30.75 -17.90 -6.72
C ASP A 113 30.50 -16.66 -7.59
N GLN A 114 31.47 -15.74 -7.58
CA GLN A 114 31.34 -14.46 -8.27
C GLN A 114 31.23 -14.62 -9.80
N ASN A 115 31.97 -15.56 -10.40
CA ASN A 115 31.98 -15.75 -11.84
C ASN A 115 30.65 -16.32 -12.31
N GLU A 116 30.15 -17.36 -11.64
CA GLU A 116 28.85 -17.96 -11.93
C GLU A 116 27.71 -16.96 -11.69
N THR A 117 27.77 -16.16 -10.63
CA THR A 117 26.81 -15.09 -10.37
C THR A 117 26.78 -14.06 -11.52
N GLN A 118 27.94 -13.59 -11.96
CA GLN A 118 28.04 -12.63 -13.06
C GLN A 118 27.53 -13.23 -14.38
N HIS A 119 27.87 -14.49 -14.65
CA HIS A 119 27.41 -15.20 -15.84
C HIS A 119 25.88 -15.30 -15.88
N ARG A 120 25.25 -15.73 -14.77
CA ARG A 120 23.77 -15.78 -14.66
C ARG A 120 23.12 -14.43 -14.82
N VAL A 121 23.66 -13.38 -14.19
CA VAL A 121 23.11 -12.02 -14.31
C VAL A 121 23.16 -11.55 -15.77
N LYS A 122 24.30 -11.72 -16.46
CA LYS A 122 24.43 -11.35 -17.88
C LYS A 122 23.42 -12.10 -18.74
N ARG A 123 23.27 -13.41 -18.53
CA ARG A 123 22.31 -14.25 -19.24
C ARG A 123 20.87 -13.75 -19.04
N VAL A 124 20.43 -13.58 -17.79
CA VAL A 124 19.07 -13.10 -17.47
C VAL A 124 18.81 -11.72 -18.07
N LEU A 125 19.78 -10.81 -18.02
CA LEU A 125 19.64 -9.48 -18.64
C LEU A 125 19.52 -9.56 -20.17
N SER A 126 20.23 -10.50 -20.81
CA SER A 126 20.11 -10.75 -22.24
C SER A 126 18.71 -11.27 -22.59
N GLU A 127 18.22 -12.26 -21.86
CA GLU A 127 16.88 -12.85 -22.05
C GLU A 127 15.79 -11.77 -21.89
N ILE A 128 15.89 -10.92 -20.85
CA ILE A 128 14.97 -9.80 -20.65
C ILE A 128 15.01 -8.82 -21.83
N LYS A 129 16.21 -8.52 -22.35
CA LYS A 129 16.37 -7.59 -23.47
C LYS A 129 15.79 -8.17 -24.76
N GLU A 130 16.02 -9.45 -25.02
CA GLU A 130 15.54 -10.17 -26.20
C GLU A 130 14.00 -10.22 -26.24
N ILE A 131 13.37 -10.47 -25.10
CA ILE A 131 11.90 -10.48 -24.97
C ILE A 131 11.32 -9.05 -24.95
N GLY A 132 12.15 -8.01 -24.82
CA GLY A 132 11.72 -6.61 -24.78
C GLY A 132 11.24 -6.13 -23.40
N GLY A 133 11.49 -6.91 -22.34
CA GLY A 133 11.12 -6.58 -20.98
C GLY A 133 10.85 -7.80 -20.10
N VAL A 134 10.13 -7.59 -19.00
CA VAL A 134 9.65 -8.65 -18.13
C VAL A 134 8.12 -8.75 -18.23
N PRO A 135 7.54 -9.95 -18.09
CA PRO A 135 6.09 -10.09 -18.02
C PRO A 135 5.50 -9.26 -16.88
N ASN A 136 4.59 -8.34 -17.21
CA ASN A 136 3.99 -7.41 -16.26
C ASN A 136 2.78 -8.03 -15.54
N PHE A 137 3.02 -9.13 -14.82
CA PHE A 137 1.99 -9.82 -14.05
C PHE A 137 1.73 -9.17 -12.69
N PHE A 138 0.50 -9.30 -12.20
CA PHE A 138 0.21 -9.02 -10.79
C PHE A 138 0.85 -10.09 -9.90
N GLY A 139 1.74 -9.68 -9.00
CA GLY A 139 2.31 -10.58 -7.99
C GLY A 139 1.28 -11.00 -6.93
N PHE A 140 1.60 -12.04 -6.16
CA PHE A 140 0.73 -12.59 -5.10
C PHE A 140 0.20 -11.56 -4.10
N GLN A 141 0.99 -10.51 -3.79
CA GLN A 141 0.56 -9.43 -2.91
C GLN A 141 -0.72 -8.73 -3.39
N ARG A 142 -0.97 -8.67 -4.70
CA ARG A 142 -2.18 -8.06 -5.26
C ARG A 142 -3.44 -8.86 -4.95
N PHE A 143 -3.29 -10.16 -4.72
CA PHE A 143 -4.39 -11.06 -4.43
C PHE A 143 -4.66 -11.23 -2.92
N GLY A 144 -3.77 -10.68 -2.08
CA GLY A 144 -3.78 -10.82 -0.62
C GLY A 144 -2.67 -11.78 -0.16
N THR A 145 -1.71 -11.28 0.63
CA THR A 145 -0.57 -12.11 1.08
C THR A 145 -0.97 -13.18 2.09
N LYS A 146 -1.79 -12.83 3.08
CA LYS A 146 -2.30 -13.77 4.10
C LYS A 146 -3.35 -14.70 3.50
N ARG A 147 -4.19 -14.17 2.61
CA ARG A 147 -5.35 -14.86 2.02
C ARG A 147 -5.50 -14.46 0.55
N PRO A 148 -4.91 -15.21 -0.40
CA PRO A 148 -4.86 -14.84 -1.82
C PRO A 148 -6.19 -15.11 -2.54
N MET A 149 -7.27 -14.48 -2.10
CA MET A 149 -8.63 -14.80 -2.52
C MET A 149 -9.34 -13.71 -3.31
N ASN A 150 -8.78 -12.51 -3.41
CA ASN A 150 -9.45 -11.36 -4.00
C ASN A 150 -9.99 -11.64 -5.42
N HIS A 151 -9.21 -12.35 -6.24
CA HIS A 151 -9.61 -12.70 -7.61
C HIS A 151 -10.73 -13.75 -7.66
N ILE A 152 -10.76 -14.68 -6.70
CA ILE A 152 -11.82 -15.69 -6.59
C ILE A 152 -13.13 -15.00 -6.21
N ILE A 153 -13.11 -14.12 -5.22
CA ILE A 153 -14.30 -13.34 -4.82
C ILE A 153 -14.76 -12.44 -5.97
N GLY A 154 -13.83 -11.75 -6.63
CA GLY A 154 -14.11 -10.93 -7.81
C GLY A 154 -14.78 -11.72 -8.95
N LYS A 155 -14.33 -12.96 -9.21
CA LYS A 155 -14.95 -13.84 -10.20
C LYS A 155 -16.44 -14.10 -9.91
N TYR A 156 -16.80 -14.37 -8.66
CA TYR A 156 -18.20 -14.58 -8.27
C TYR A 156 -19.03 -13.29 -8.44
N ILE A 157 -18.47 -12.14 -8.05
CA ILE A 157 -19.15 -10.84 -8.19
C ILE A 157 -19.44 -10.53 -9.67
N VAL A 158 -18.45 -10.68 -10.56
CA VAL A 158 -18.62 -10.41 -12.00
C VAL A 158 -19.66 -11.33 -12.64
N LYS A 159 -19.81 -12.56 -12.13
CA LYS A 159 -20.84 -13.51 -12.58
C LYS A 159 -22.23 -13.28 -11.98
N GLY A 160 -22.41 -12.25 -11.15
CA GLY A 160 -23.66 -12.01 -10.42
C GLY A 160 -23.93 -13.02 -9.29
N GLN A 161 -22.95 -13.86 -8.94
CA GLN A 161 -23.04 -14.89 -7.91
C GLN A 161 -22.72 -14.31 -6.52
N PHE A 162 -23.47 -13.29 -6.10
CA PHE A 162 -23.17 -12.51 -4.89
C PHE A 162 -23.24 -13.33 -3.60
N ARG A 163 -24.16 -14.30 -3.54
CA ARG A 163 -24.23 -15.24 -2.41
C ARG A 163 -22.91 -15.97 -2.26
N ASP A 164 -22.43 -16.60 -3.32
CA ASP A 164 -21.20 -17.39 -3.30
C ASP A 164 -19.98 -16.51 -3.02
N ALA A 165 -19.95 -15.27 -3.55
CA ALA A 165 -18.92 -14.30 -3.22
C ALA A 165 -18.84 -14.04 -1.70
N VAL A 166 -19.98 -13.77 -1.06
CA VAL A 166 -20.06 -13.52 0.39
C VAL A 166 -19.70 -14.76 1.19
N ILE A 167 -20.32 -15.90 0.87
CA ILE A 167 -20.06 -17.15 1.60
C ILE A 167 -18.59 -17.54 1.49
N LYS A 168 -17.99 -17.47 0.30
CA LYS A 168 -16.58 -17.75 0.09
C LYS A 168 -15.69 -16.74 0.82
N PHE A 169 -16.03 -15.45 0.79
CA PHE A 169 -15.29 -14.42 1.52
C PHE A 169 -15.28 -14.66 3.03
N LEU A 170 -16.39 -15.13 3.60
CA LEU A 170 -16.51 -15.38 5.03
C LEU A 170 -15.96 -16.74 5.46
N THR A 171 -16.13 -17.80 4.67
CA THR A 171 -15.87 -19.19 5.12
C THR A 171 -14.57 -19.82 4.63
N GLU A 172 -13.95 -19.29 3.57
CA GLU A 172 -12.75 -19.92 3.01
C GLU A 172 -11.48 -19.60 3.81
N THR A 173 -10.75 -20.64 4.19
CA THR A 173 -9.52 -20.54 4.97
C THR A 173 -8.29 -20.38 4.07
N ALA A 174 -7.21 -19.82 4.62
CA ALA A 174 -5.89 -19.79 3.98
C ALA A 174 -4.80 -20.40 4.88
N PRO A 175 -3.74 -20.98 4.30
CA PRO A 175 -2.67 -21.62 5.08
C PRO A 175 -2.00 -20.69 6.10
N TYR A 176 -1.88 -19.40 5.77
CA TYR A 176 -1.22 -18.38 6.59
C TYR A 176 -2.18 -17.66 7.56
N GLU A 177 -3.43 -18.11 7.68
CA GLU A 177 -4.32 -17.66 8.76
C GLU A 177 -3.93 -18.32 10.09
N ASP A 178 -4.17 -17.59 11.19
CA ASP A 178 -4.07 -18.13 12.53
C ASP A 178 -5.22 -19.10 12.81
N GLU A 179 -5.00 -20.05 13.72
CA GLU A 179 -5.96 -21.14 13.98
C GLU A 179 -7.33 -20.63 14.43
N LYS A 180 -7.36 -19.60 15.29
CA LYS A 180 -8.63 -18.98 15.73
C LYS A 180 -9.46 -18.46 14.55
N THR A 181 -8.82 -17.82 13.58
CA THR A 181 -9.52 -17.40 12.35
C THR A 181 -10.03 -18.59 11.56
N LYS A 182 -9.20 -19.62 11.36
CA LYS A 182 -9.58 -20.81 10.59
C LYS A 182 -10.79 -21.52 11.22
N GLU A 183 -10.75 -21.74 12.52
CA GLU A 183 -11.85 -22.35 13.29
C GLU A 183 -13.15 -21.57 13.11
N ALA A 184 -13.12 -20.25 13.33
CA ALA A 184 -14.32 -19.42 13.17
C ALA A 184 -14.93 -19.51 11.76
N ARG A 185 -14.09 -19.52 10.71
CA ARG A 185 -14.54 -19.66 9.31
C ARG A 185 -15.13 -21.05 9.03
N LEU A 186 -14.53 -22.10 9.59
CA LEU A 186 -15.00 -23.47 9.46
C LEU A 186 -16.33 -23.67 10.20
N THR A 187 -16.47 -23.17 11.43
CA THR A 187 -17.73 -23.20 12.17
C THR A 187 -18.85 -22.52 11.39
N LEU A 188 -18.61 -21.33 10.82
CA LEU A 188 -19.61 -20.67 9.98
C LEU A 188 -19.96 -21.50 8.74
N ARG A 189 -19.02 -22.28 8.19
CA ARG A 189 -19.27 -23.10 6.98
C ARG A 189 -20.27 -24.23 7.23
N GLU A 190 -20.34 -24.74 8.46
CA GLU A 190 -21.20 -25.89 8.81
C GLU A 190 -22.69 -25.53 8.77
N ASP A 191 -23.06 -24.40 9.38
CA ASP A 191 -24.47 -24.03 9.61
C ASP A 191 -24.88 -22.71 8.93
N LEU A 192 -23.91 -21.91 8.45
CA LEU A 192 -24.11 -20.53 7.97
C LEU A 192 -24.84 -19.62 8.98
N ASP A 193 -24.68 -19.88 10.28
CA ASP A 193 -25.22 -19.04 11.35
C ASP A 193 -24.39 -17.75 11.48
N PHE A 194 -24.83 -16.71 10.78
CA PHE A 194 -24.16 -15.40 10.80
C PHE A 194 -24.18 -14.72 12.17
N LYS A 195 -25.18 -15.01 13.02
CA LYS A 195 -25.29 -14.41 14.36
C LYS A 195 -24.23 -15.02 15.27
N LYS A 196 -24.15 -16.35 15.32
CA LYS A 196 -23.10 -17.08 16.05
C LYS A 196 -21.71 -16.71 15.53
N ALA A 197 -21.54 -16.64 14.21
CA ALA A 197 -20.27 -16.27 13.60
C ALA A 197 -19.82 -14.84 13.99
N ALA A 198 -20.74 -13.88 14.09
CA ALA A 198 -20.41 -12.51 14.49
C ALA A 198 -19.81 -12.42 15.91
N GLU A 199 -20.14 -13.36 16.79
CA GLU A 199 -19.59 -13.44 18.16
C GLU A 199 -18.21 -14.12 18.19
N ILE A 200 -18.04 -15.22 17.44
CA ILE A 200 -16.79 -16.01 17.49
C ILE A 200 -15.67 -15.44 16.60
N PHE A 201 -16.01 -14.70 15.54
CA PHE A 201 -15.01 -14.13 14.64
C PHE A 201 -14.11 -13.12 15.41
N PRO A 202 -12.78 -13.20 15.26
CA PRO A 202 -11.85 -12.27 15.91
C PRO A 202 -12.09 -10.80 15.56
N ASP A 203 -11.91 -9.89 16.52
CA ASP A 203 -12.20 -8.45 16.35
C ASP A 203 -11.36 -7.75 15.29
N TYR A 204 -10.15 -8.25 15.02
CA TYR A 204 -9.30 -7.70 13.96
C TYR A 204 -9.83 -8.01 12.54
N LEU A 205 -10.79 -8.93 12.39
CA LEU A 205 -11.51 -9.21 11.13
C LEU A 205 -12.72 -8.29 10.99
N TRP A 206 -12.47 -6.99 11.04
CA TRP A 206 -13.52 -5.97 11.16
C TRP A 206 -14.48 -5.97 9.97
N TYR A 207 -13.98 -6.19 8.74
CA TYR A 207 -14.79 -6.27 7.52
C TYR A 207 -15.75 -7.46 7.60
N GLU A 208 -15.24 -8.65 7.95
CA GLU A 208 -16.02 -9.87 8.13
C GLU A 208 -17.06 -9.70 9.24
N LYS A 209 -16.67 -9.22 10.43
CA LYS A 209 -17.61 -9.02 11.55
C LYS A 209 -18.72 -8.03 11.19
N ARG A 210 -18.40 -6.93 10.50
CA ARG A 210 -19.40 -5.96 10.04
C ARG A 210 -20.39 -6.62 9.08
N MET A 211 -19.90 -7.42 8.16
CA MET A 211 -20.73 -8.17 7.21
C MET A 211 -21.61 -9.21 7.90
N LEU A 212 -21.07 -9.97 8.86
CA LEU A 212 -21.79 -10.99 9.63
C LEU A 212 -22.93 -10.38 10.46
N LYS A 213 -22.65 -9.30 11.19
CA LYS A 213 -23.67 -8.57 11.97
C LYS A 213 -24.81 -8.06 11.09
N PHE A 214 -24.49 -7.60 9.88
CA PHE A 214 -25.51 -7.18 8.92
C PHE A 214 -26.36 -8.36 8.43
N LEU A 215 -25.72 -9.45 8.01
CA LEU A 215 -26.42 -10.65 7.49
C LEU A 215 -27.25 -11.37 8.55
N ALA A 216 -26.88 -11.27 9.82
CA ALA A 216 -27.67 -11.77 10.95
C ALA A 216 -29.04 -11.09 11.06
N ASN A 217 -29.13 -9.79 10.71
CA ASN A 217 -30.37 -9.02 10.74
C ASN A 217 -31.06 -8.93 9.37
N HIS A 218 -30.31 -9.10 8.29
CA HIS A 218 -30.80 -9.03 6.91
C HIS A 218 -30.41 -10.28 6.12
N PRO A 219 -31.04 -11.44 6.40
CA PRO A 219 -30.74 -12.68 5.70
C PRO A 219 -30.86 -12.51 4.19
N LYS A 220 -29.97 -13.17 3.44
CA LYS A 220 -29.93 -13.16 1.96
C LYS A 220 -29.60 -11.81 1.30
N SER A 221 -29.34 -10.74 2.06
CA SER A 221 -29.00 -9.41 1.52
C SER A 221 -27.52 -9.29 1.11
N TYR A 222 -27.03 -10.19 0.25
CA TYR A 222 -25.61 -10.35 -0.08
C TYR A 222 -25.00 -9.15 -0.81
N ILE A 223 -25.75 -8.49 -1.69
CA ILE A 223 -25.29 -7.28 -2.39
C ILE A 223 -25.05 -6.14 -1.39
N SER A 224 -26.00 -5.90 -0.49
CA SER A 224 -25.87 -4.89 0.55
C SER A 224 -24.73 -5.20 1.52
N ALA A 225 -24.55 -6.48 1.86
CA ALA A 225 -23.45 -6.93 2.69
C ALA A 225 -22.08 -6.61 2.08
N LEU A 226 -21.90 -6.81 0.76
CA LEU A 226 -20.68 -6.43 0.03
C LEU A 226 -20.44 -4.92 -0.05
N ARG A 227 -21.47 -4.08 0.12
CA ARG A 227 -21.33 -2.61 0.11
C ARG A 227 -20.87 -2.03 1.46
N LEU A 228 -20.76 -2.87 2.49
CA LEU A 228 -20.30 -2.45 3.83
C LEU A 228 -18.77 -2.43 3.98
N ILE A 229 -18.07 -3.02 3.02
CA ILE A 229 -16.62 -3.20 3.02
C ILE A 229 -15.95 -2.26 2.01
#